data_AF-A0A1Y2AYF4-F1
#
_entry.id   AF-A0A1Y2AYF4-F1
#
_cell.length_a   1.000
_cell.length_b   1.000
_cell.length_c   1.000
_cell.angle_alpha   90.00
_cell.angle_beta   90.00
_cell.angle_gamma   90.00
#
_symmetry.space_group_name_H-M   'P 1'
#
loop_
_entity.id
_entity.type
_entity.pdbx_description
1 polymer ?
#
loop_
_entity_poly.entity_id
_entity_poly.type
_entity_poly.pdbx_seq_one_letter_code
_entity_poly.pdbx_strand_id
1 'polypeptide(L)'
;MALSAPKFFGFNVPALHLIDDANPTPFVVPNSFEIQDTLISLAQAGTSVTRMYTLAYGAPVNKLTHISVSQYLETGFNWTVIPNTKDPVLYANEDLFRVMDEVFKTASDIGIKIIVPLIDKLDWWGGVPAFSNFHNATQDEFFTSQRVISNFLAMTEFVASRNNTLTGVPYSKESGIYAWETGNELSFRSGPVPASWTLQVTKLLKQQINVTQYVIDGSESFHGWEEKVLLDDSVDGFTGHYYEIQPPPPTDPKEYAGSIFCAGLTMVFCLWTCLMWFKPDLFGFETYDTKGILSLLKIKSKKGKEQYALQMVKTKTILLFLGFLVAGLCSIIGSVTISVVIQPKPPQSYAERFKQDHDLVLKYKKLFYVGEFGLNSISEFANLLNAVNSSQAAGALIWSMRSHNRNGSFWTHAEVDSFQSYHWPGFQVVQDEILGSGTTITKSGFGSDEVMAVQLIKNFSIASNSPKNYTFYQKPPVFAPILFDPVIKKLNNETFKVGLRWRGSTGAQSYKVERGLENLDSDPTLAFLLLSGNVSDAVVGNEAFLEDAVKTGQYSYRVSGENEYGQGSYSNIVTVRL
;
A
#
# COMPACT_ATOMS: atom_id res chain seq x y z
N MET A 1 21.86 -23.94 1.93
CA MET A 1 22.21 -22.53 1.66
C MET A 1 20.88 -21.78 1.62
N ALA A 2 20.73 -20.62 2.25
CA ALA A 2 19.50 -19.84 2.10
C ALA A 2 19.32 -19.44 0.63
N LEU A 3 18.09 -19.37 0.14
CA LEU A 3 17.84 -18.81 -1.18
C LEU A 3 18.38 -17.36 -1.19
N SER A 4 19.24 -17.04 -2.16
CA SER A 4 19.82 -15.71 -2.31
C SER A 4 19.47 -15.16 -3.68
N ALA A 5 18.74 -14.05 -3.73
CA ALA A 5 18.48 -13.29 -4.94
C ALA A 5 19.39 -12.05 -4.99
N PRO A 6 19.72 -11.52 -6.18
CA PRO A 6 20.34 -10.20 -6.31
C PRO A 6 19.48 -9.16 -5.59
N LYS A 7 20.12 -8.27 -4.84
CA LYS A 7 19.42 -7.28 -4.03
C LYS A 7 18.76 -6.24 -4.92
N PHE A 8 17.50 -5.93 -4.71
CA PHE A 8 16.75 -4.95 -5.49
C PHE A 8 16.16 -3.84 -4.62
N PHE A 9 16.08 -2.65 -5.18
CA PHE A 9 15.34 -1.53 -4.60
C PHE A 9 14.55 -0.86 -5.73
N GLY A 10 13.38 -0.31 -5.40
CA GLY A 10 12.53 0.25 -6.42
C GLY A 10 11.16 0.68 -5.91
N PHE A 11 10.19 0.62 -6.81
CA PHE A 11 8.85 1.15 -6.62
C PHE A 11 7.81 0.06 -6.87
N ASN A 12 6.72 0.10 -6.11
CA ASN A 12 5.45 -0.52 -6.50
C ASN A 12 4.83 0.30 -7.64
N VAL A 13 4.20 -0.39 -8.59
CA VAL A 13 3.46 0.23 -9.70
C VAL A 13 2.08 -0.41 -9.78
N PRO A 14 1.12 0.05 -8.96
CA PRO A 14 -0.19 -0.58 -8.93
C PRO A 14 -0.96 -0.42 -10.26
N ALA A 15 -0.76 0.71 -10.93
CA ALA A 15 -1.45 1.08 -12.15
C ALA A 15 -0.96 0.37 -13.43
N LEU A 16 -0.03 -0.59 -13.33
CA LEU A 16 0.70 -1.14 -14.49
C LEU A 16 -0.20 -1.88 -15.50
N HIS A 17 -1.29 -2.48 -15.03
CA HIS A 17 -2.21 -3.28 -15.85
C HIS A 17 -3.66 -2.78 -15.83
N LEU A 18 -3.97 -1.90 -14.88
CA LEU A 18 -5.23 -1.19 -14.78
C LEU A 18 -4.98 0.09 -13.95
N ILE A 19 -5.28 1.25 -14.52
CA ILE A 19 -5.05 2.56 -13.88
C ILE A 19 -6.26 2.90 -13.02
N ASP A 20 -6.07 3.32 -11.77
CA ASP A 20 -7.14 3.62 -10.81
C ASP A 20 -7.28 5.13 -10.47
N ASP A 21 -6.54 5.97 -11.19
CA ASP A 21 -6.39 7.41 -10.94
C ASP A 21 -7.26 8.28 -11.85
N ALA A 22 -8.19 7.67 -12.58
CA ALA A 22 -9.02 8.40 -13.52
C ALA A 22 -10.25 9.05 -12.85
N ASN A 23 -10.59 10.25 -13.31
CA ASN A 23 -11.74 11.02 -12.84
C ASN A 23 -12.61 11.37 -14.06
N PRO A 24 -13.93 11.08 -14.07
CA PRO A 24 -14.77 10.54 -12.99
C PRO A 24 -14.87 9.00 -12.91
N THR A 25 -14.33 8.29 -13.90
CA THR A 25 -14.31 6.82 -13.92
C THR A 25 -13.07 6.31 -13.22
N PRO A 26 -13.17 5.55 -12.11
CA PRO A 26 -12.00 5.21 -11.30
C PRO A 26 -10.99 4.39 -12.10
N PHE A 27 -11.43 3.49 -12.98
CA PHE A 27 -10.53 2.60 -13.70
C PHE A 27 -10.45 2.86 -15.20
N VAL A 28 -9.22 2.84 -15.74
CA VAL A 28 -8.92 2.98 -17.17
C VAL A 28 -7.89 1.93 -17.59
N VAL A 29 -8.07 1.38 -18.79
CA VAL A 29 -7.12 0.44 -19.39
C VAL A 29 -5.86 1.18 -19.85
N PRO A 30 -4.65 0.87 -19.32
CA PRO A 30 -3.42 1.51 -19.77
C PRO A 30 -3.15 1.17 -21.24
N ASN A 31 -2.50 2.09 -21.96
CA ASN A 31 -2.06 1.83 -23.34
C ASN A 31 -0.59 1.45 -23.39
N SER A 32 -0.12 1.01 -24.56
CA SER A 32 1.26 0.63 -24.78
C SER A 32 2.29 1.70 -24.39
N PHE A 33 1.95 2.99 -24.56
CA PHE A 33 2.83 4.07 -24.15
C PHE A 33 2.99 4.11 -22.63
N GLU A 34 1.90 4.03 -21.86
CA GLU A 34 1.93 4.10 -20.39
C GLU A 34 2.63 2.87 -19.77
N ILE A 35 2.41 1.69 -20.36
CA ILE A 35 3.11 0.46 -19.94
C ILE A 35 4.62 0.60 -20.17
N GLN A 36 5.02 1.03 -21.37
CA GLN A 36 6.44 1.21 -21.71
C GLN A 36 7.06 2.35 -20.89
N ASP A 37 6.38 3.47 -20.74
CA ASP A 37 6.83 4.61 -19.94
C ASP A 37 7.12 4.20 -18.50
N THR A 38 6.23 3.42 -17.89
CA THR A 38 6.44 2.92 -16.53
C THR A 38 7.68 2.02 -16.45
N LEU A 39 7.76 1.00 -17.29
CA LEU A 39 8.83 -0.01 -17.21
C LEU A 39 10.20 0.57 -17.59
N ILE A 40 10.24 1.51 -18.53
CA ILE A 40 11.46 2.26 -18.89
C ILE A 40 11.86 3.21 -17.76
N SER A 41 10.90 3.87 -17.10
CA SER A 41 11.17 4.70 -15.91
C SER A 41 11.82 3.88 -14.79
N LEU A 42 11.30 2.69 -14.50
CA LEU A 42 11.91 1.76 -13.53
C LEU A 42 13.34 1.38 -13.94
N ALA A 43 13.56 1.06 -15.22
CA ALA A 43 14.89 0.73 -15.74
C ALA A 43 15.88 1.90 -15.61
N GLN A 44 15.44 3.13 -15.90
CA GLN A 44 16.24 4.34 -15.73
C GLN A 44 16.53 4.66 -14.26
N ALA A 45 15.59 4.36 -13.36
CA ALA A 45 15.77 4.42 -11.91
C ALA A 45 16.78 3.38 -11.39
N GLY A 46 17.16 2.42 -12.22
CA GLY A 46 18.01 1.31 -11.85
C GLY A 46 17.27 0.22 -11.09
N THR A 47 15.94 0.23 -11.06
CA THR A 47 15.13 -0.82 -10.46
C THR A 47 15.16 -2.07 -11.35
N SER A 48 15.31 -3.24 -10.72
CA SER A 48 15.40 -4.55 -11.39
C SER A 48 14.13 -5.39 -11.24
N VAL A 49 13.47 -5.21 -10.11
CA VAL A 49 12.23 -5.89 -9.73
C VAL A 49 11.23 -4.82 -9.31
N THR A 50 10.01 -4.93 -9.80
CA THR A 50 8.87 -4.13 -9.35
C THR A 50 7.74 -5.07 -8.95
N ARG A 51 6.70 -4.50 -8.35
CA ARG A 51 5.49 -5.20 -7.96
C ARG A 51 4.29 -4.47 -8.54
N MET A 52 3.48 -5.21 -9.29
CA MET A 52 2.20 -4.72 -9.81
C MET A 52 1.09 -4.94 -8.78
N TYR A 53 -0.08 -4.36 -8.99
CA TYR A 53 -1.22 -4.65 -8.12
C TYR A 53 -1.91 -5.98 -8.47
N THR A 54 -2.85 -6.39 -7.62
CA THR A 54 -3.57 -7.67 -7.74
C THR A 54 -4.51 -7.71 -8.94
N LEU A 55 -5.09 -8.87 -9.26
CA LEU A 55 -6.17 -8.92 -10.24
C LEU A 55 -7.40 -8.14 -9.74
N ALA A 56 -8.07 -7.42 -10.65
CA ALA A 56 -9.34 -6.76 -10.31
C ALA A 56 -10.50 -7.76 -10.36
N TYR A 57 -11.35 -7.75 -9.34
CA TYR A 57 -12.54 -8.60 -9.23
C TYR A 57 -13.81 -7.76 -9.33
N GLY A 58 -14.74 -8.17 -10.20
CA GLY A 58 -16.02 -7.49 -10.44
C GLY A 58 -16.76 -7.12 -9.16
N ALA A 59 -17.19 -5.88 -9.05
CA ALA A 59 -18.02 -5.39 -7.96
C ALA A 59 -19.21 -4.59 -8.53
N PRO A 60 -20.28 -4.35 -7.76
CA PRO A 60 -21.42 -3.57 -8.23
C PRO A 60 -21.05 -2.18 -8.78
N VAL A 61 -19.97 -1.58 -8.26
CA VAL A 61 -19.54 -0.21 -8.57
C VAL A 61 -18.43 -0.19 -9.63
N ASN A 62 -17.49 -1.13 -9.58
CA ASN A 62 -16.41 -1.24 -10.55
C ASN A 62 -16.56 -2.49 -11.41
N LYS A 63 -16.71 -2.26 -12.71
CA LYS A 63 -17.09 -3.29 -13.67
C LYS A 63 -16.03 -3.47 -14.77
N LEU A 64 -14.97 -2.65 -14.75
CA LEU A 64 -13.74 -2.88 -15.52
C LEU A 64 -12.79 -3.77 -14.70
N THR A 65 -12.97 -5.09 -14.82
CA THR A 65 -12.27 -6.06 -13.96
C THR A 65 -11.76 -7.26 -14.73
N HIS A 66 -10.74 -7.93 -14.18
CA HIS A 66 -10.11 -9.10 -14.78
C HIS A 66 -10.98 -10.34 -14.61
N ILE A 67 -11.53 -10.52 -13.41
CA ILE A 67 -12.33 -11.69 -13.03
C ILE A 67 -13.72 -11.23 -12.61
N SER A 68 -14.74 -11.90 -13.12
CA SER A 68 -16.14 -11.56 -12.79
C SER A 68 -17.05 -12.78 -12.87
N VAL A 69 -18.33 -12.56 -12.57
CA VAL A 69 -19.41 -13.55 -12.68
C VAL A 69 -20.49 -13.01 -13.61
N SER A 70 -21.37 -13.89 -14.12
CA SER A 70 -22.37 -13.55 -15.15
C SER A 70 -23.21 -12.30 -14.83
N GLN A 71 -23.51 -12.04 -13.55
CA GLN A 71 -24.30 -10.89 -13.11
C GLN A 71 -23.57 -9.54 -13.18
N TYR A 72 -22.24 -9.55 -13.31
CA TYR A 72 -21.39 -8.36 -13.30
C TYR A 72 -20.53 -8.23 -14.58
N LEU A 73 -20.85 -8.98 -15.64
CA LEU A 73 -20.15 -8.84 -16.91
C LEU A 73 -20.57 -7.54 -17.60
N GLU A 74 -19.58 -6.78 -18.05
CA GLU A 74 -19.82 -5.58 -18.86
C GLU A 74 -19.95 -5.90 -20.34
N THR A 75 -20.83 -5.16 -21.01
CA THR A 75 -20.95 -5.21 -22.46
C THR A 75 -19.73 -4.56 -23.12
N GLY A 76 -19.32 -5.08 -24.27
CA GLY A 76 -18.18 -4.55 -25.03
C GLY A 76 -16.82 -5.17 -24.68
N PHE A 77 -16.74 -6.02 -23.65
CA PHE A 77 -15.55 -6.83 -23.35
C PHE A 77 -15.72 -8.27 -23.82
N ASN A 78 -14.60 -8.89 -24.18
CA ASN A 78 -14.55 -10.31 -24.49
C ASN A 78 -14.37 -11.14 -23.21
N TRP A 79 -15.41 -11.85 -22.79
CA TRP A 79 -15.40 -12.67 -21.58
C TRP A 79 -15.24 -14.15 -21.91
N THR A 80 -14.25 -14.79 -21.29
CA THR A 80 -13.99 -16.23 -21.43
C THR A 80 -14.34 -16.96 -20.14
N VAL A 81 -15.02 -18.10 -20.22
CA VAL A 81 -15.30 -18.94 -19.05
C VAL A 81 -14.00 -19.51 -18.49
N ILE A 82 -13.81 -19.38 -17.18
CA ILE A 82 -12.70 -20.03 -16.46
C ILE A 82 -13.07 -21.49 -16.21
N PRO A 83 -12.33 -22.46 -16.77
CA PRO A 83 -12.62 -23.89 -16.60
C PRO A 83 -12.64 -24.30 -15.13
N ASN A 84 -13.36 -25.39 -14.84
CA ASN A 84 -13.45 -26.01 -13.51
C ASN A 84 -14.06 -25.12 -12.39
N THR A 85 -14.54 -23.93 -12.71
CA THR A 85 -15.30 -23.09 -11.79
C THR A 85 -16.79 -23.43 -11.84
N LYS A 86 -17.44 -23.50 -10.67
CA LYS A 86 -18.88 -23.76 -10.56
C LYS A 86 -19.45 -23.15 -9.28
N ASP A 87 -20.74 -22.81 -9.34
CA ASP A 87 -21.51 -22.24 -8.22
C ASP A 87 -20.78 -21.09 -7.48
N PRO A 88 -20.37 -20.02 -8.20
CA PRO A 88 -20.69 -19.70 -9.59
C PRO A 88 -19.58 -20.07 -10.61
N VAL A 89 -19.93 -19.99 -11.89
CA VAL A 89 -18.94 -19.96 -12.99
C VAL A 89 -18.27 -18.60 -13.01
N LEU A 90 -16.93 -18.57 -13.08
CA LEU A 90 -16.13 -17.36 -13.20
C LEU A 90 -15.79 -17.07 -14.67
N TYR A 91 -15.61 -15.80 -14.99
CA TYR A 91 -15.27 -15.30 -16.31
C TYR A 91 -14.03 -14.42 -16.24
N ALA A 92 -13.18 -14.54 -17.25
CA ALA A 92 -11.95 -13.78 -17.43
C ALA A 92 -12.15 -12.74 -18.54
N ASN A 93 -11.78 -11.48 -18.28
CA ASN A 93 -11.82 -10.39 -19.27
C ASN A 93 -10.60 -10.44 -20.17
N GLU A 94 -10.79 -10.91 -21.40
CA GLU A 94 -9.70 -11.21 -22.30
C GLU A 94 -8.99 -9.96 -22.83
N ASP A 95 -9.66 -8.82 -22.83
CA ASP A 95 -9.06 -7.56 -23.22
C ASP A 95 -8.09 -7.05 -22.14
N LEU A 96 -8.41 -7.22 -20.85
CA LEU A 96 -7.48 -6.88 -19.76
C LEU A 96 -6.34 -7.91 -19.63
N PHE A 97 -6.60 -9.19 -19.87
CA PHE A 97 -5.51 -10.18 -19.89
C PHE A 97 -4.50 -9.94 -21.02
N ARG A 98 -4.92 -9.37 -22.16
CA ARG A 98 -4.00 -8.91 -23.22
C ARG A 98 -3.13 -7.71 -22.79
N VAL A 99 -3.62 -6.89 -21.88
CA VAL A 99 -2.81 -5.81 -21.28
C VAL A 99 -1.72 -6.43 -20.39
N MET A 100 -2.07 -7.41 -19.56
CA MET A 100 -1.07 -8.17 -18.80
C MET A 100 -0.06 -8.87 -19.72
N ASP A 101 -0.51 -9.42 -20.86
CA ASP A 101 0.38 -10.04 -21.86
C ASP A 101 1.45 -9.03 -22.34
N GLU A 102 1.02 -7.79 -22.65
CA GLU A 102 1.93 -6.70 -23.02
C GLU A 102 2.87 -6.28 -21.89
N VAL A 103 2.37 -6.18 -20.66
CA VAL A 103 3.16 -5.86 -19.48
C VAL A 103 4.31 -6.87 -19.31
N PHE A 104 4.02 -8.18 -19.33
CA PHE A 104 5.05 -9.19 -19.11
C PHE A 104 6.04 -9.30 -20.27
N LYS A 105 5.56 -9.19 -21.51
CA LYS A 105 6.44 -9.13 -22.68
C LYS A 105 7.38 -7.93 -22.58
N THR A 106 6.83 -6.75 -22.31
CA THR A 106 7.61 -5.50 -22.24
C THR A 106 8.63 -5.53 -21.10
N ALA A 107 8.24 -6.07 -19.95
CA ALA A 107 9.15 -6.28 -18.83
C ALA A 107 10.32 -7.20 -19.22
N SER A 108 10.03 -8.30 -19.91
CA SER A 108 11.05 -9.22 -20.43
C SER A 108 12.00 -8.54 -21.42
N ASP A 109 11.48 -7.74 -22.36
CA ASP A 109 12.28 -7.03 -23.37
C ASP A 109 13.20 -5.95 -22.76
N ILE A 110 12.74 -5.28 -21.71
CA ILE A 110 13.50 -4.24 -21.01
C ILE A 110 14.49 -4.85 -20.00
N GLY A 111 14.18 -6.04 -19.48
CA GLY A 111 14.93 -6.74 -18.43
C GLY A 111 14.39 -6.53 -17.02
N ILE A 112 13.23 -5.90 -16.85
CA ILE A 112 12.55 -5.75 -15.55
C ILE A 112 11.82 -7.04 -15.18
N LYS A 113 11.78 -7.37 -13.90
CA LYS A 113 11.01 -8.49 -13.36
C LYS A 113 9.83 -8.00 -12.53
N ILE A 114 8.70 -8.68 -12.62
CA ILE A 114 7.44 -8.28 -11.97
C ILE A 114 6.99 -9.30 -10.93
N ILE A 115 6.69 -8.83 -9.72
CA ILE A 115 5.98 -9.60 -8.69
C ILE A 115 4.47 -9.46 -8.92
N VAL A 116 3.75 -10.58 -8.96
CA VAL A 116 2.34 -10.67 -9.32
C VAL A 116 1.50 -11.21 -8.16
N PRO A 117 0.89 -10.35 -7.34
CA PRO A 117 -0.09 -10.77 -6.34
C PRO A 117 -1.42 -11.15 -6.98
N LEU A 118 -2.06 -12.21 -6.47
CA LEU A 118 -3.28 -12.76 -7.09
C LEU A 118 -4.57 -12.05 -6.65
N ILE A 119 -4.65 -11.64 -5.40
CA ILE A 119 -5.88 -11.07 -4.81
C ILE A 119 -5.57 -10.10 -3.68
N ASP A 120 -6.34 -9.02 -3.59
CA ASP A 120 -6.21 -8.04 -2.52
C ASP A 120 -7.06 -8.40 -1.29
N LYS A 121 -6.62 -7.97 -0.09
CA LYS A 121 -7.42 -8.06 1.14
C LYS A 121 -8.63 -7.11 1.10
N LEU A 122 -8.46 -5.93 0.52
CA LEU A 122 -9.47 -4.86 0.53
C LEU A 122 -10.38 -4.90 -0.71
N ASP A 123 -11.40 -4.05 -0.72
CA ASP A 123 -12.48 -4.06 -1.71
C ASP A 123 -12.26 -3.09 -2.89
N TRP A 124 -11.26 -2.21 -2.85
CA TRP A 124 -11.01 -1.20 -3.90
C TRP A 124 -10.83 -1.84 -5.29
N TRP A 125 -10.05 -2.92 -5.37
CA TRP A 125 -9.91 -3.78 -6.56
C TRP A 125 -10.81 -5.02 -6.50
N GLY A 126 -11.84 -4.98 -5.66
CA GLY A 126 -12.75 -6.08 -5.36
C GLY A 126 -12.21 -7.04 -4.31
N GLY A 127 -11.01 -7.59 -4.54
CA GLY A 127 -10.28 -8.44 -3.58
C GLY A 127 -11.07 -9.60 -2.97
N VAL A 128 -10.68 -10.01 -1.76
CA VAL A 128 -11.37 -11.02 -0.94
C VAL A 128 -12.86 -10.69 -0.75
N PRO A 129 -13.27 -9.42 -0.50
CA PRO A 129 -14.69 -9.07 -0.39
C PRO A 129 -15.52 -9.42 -1.64
N ALA A 130 -15.07 -9.02 -2.83
CA ALA A 130 -15.79 -9.31 -4.08
C ALA A 130 -15.77 -10.79 -4.42
N PHE A 131 -14.62 -11.46 -4.27
CA PHE A 131 -14.52 -12.89 -4.53
C PHE A 131 -15.44 -13.70 -3.61
N SER A 132 -15.53 -13.32 -2.32
CA SER A 132 -16.47 -13.95 -1.38
C SER A 132 -17.92 -13.70 -1.78
N ASN A 133 -18.24 -12.47 -2.19
CA ASN A 133 -19.57 -12.09 -2.65
C ASN A 133 -20.03 -12.88 -3.89
N PHE A 134 -19.14 -13.21 -4.83
CA PHE A 134 -19.47 -14.10 -5.96
C PHE A 134 -20.08 -15.42 -5.51
N HIS A 135 -19.62 -15.93 -4.38
CA HIS A 135 -20.01 -17.23 -3.85
C HIS A 135 -21.14 -17.16 -2.82
N ASN A 136 -21.70 -15.98 -2.56
CA ASN A 136 -22.58 -15.72 -1.42
C ASN A 136 -21.96 -16.22 -0.10
N ALA A 137 -20.68 -15.91 0.09
CA ALA A 137 -19.88 -16.34 1.22
C ALA A 137 -19.35 -15.14 2.01
N THR A 138 -19.03 -15.37 3.29
CA THR A 138 -18.30 -14.41 4.12
C THR A 138 -16.83 -14.33 3.72
N GLN A 139 -16.13 -13.26 4.11
CA GLN A 139 -14.69 -13.12 3.88
C GLN A 139 -13.87 -14.21 4.61
N ASP A 140 -14.32 -14.68 5.78
CA ASP A 140 -13.71 -15.82 6.47
C ASP A 140 -13.83 -17.12 5.66
N GLU A 141 -14.95 -17.30 4.95
CA GLU A 141 -15.21 -18.47 4.12
C GLU A 141 -14.33 -18.49 2.86
N PHE A 142 -13.76 -17.36 2.43
CA PHE A 142 -12.71 -17.36 1.41
C PHE A 142 -11.53 -18.27 1.79
N PHE A 143 -11.15 -18.25 3.07
CA PHE A 143 -10.03 -19.01 3.59
C PHE A 143 -10.38 -20.44 4.03
N THR A 144 -11.67 -20.74 4.21
CA THR A 144 -12.12 -21.98 4.88
C THR A 144 -13.10 -22.84 4.09
N SER A 145 -13.86 -22.25 3.16
CA SER A 145 -14.86 -22.96 2.36
C SER A 145 -14.23 -23.63 1.16
N GLN A 146 -14.26 -24.96 1.11
CA GLN A 146 -13.66 -25.71 -0.01
C GLN A 146 -14.25 -25.32 -1.37
N ARG A 147 -15.52 -24.89 -1.43
CA ARG A 147 -16.13 -24.39 -2.66
C ARG A 147 -15.45 -23.11 -3.16
N VAL A 148 -15.27 -22.14 -2.27
CA VAL A 148 -14.64 -20.85 -2.61
C VAL A 148 -13.16 -21.05 -2.94
N ILE A 149 -12.45 -21.85 -2.13
CA ILE A 149 -11.05 -22.21 -2.36
C ILE A 149 -10.87 -22.89 -3.71
N SER A 150 -11.72 -23.87 -4.05
CA SER A 150 -11.58 -24.61 -5.32
C SER A 150 -11.77 -23.70 -6.54
N ASN A 151 -12.69 -22.73 -6.49
CA ASN A 151 -12.83 -21.75 -7.57
C ASN A 151 -11.64 -20.78 -7.64
N PHE A 152 -11.07 -20.39 -6.49
CA PHE A 152 -9.86 -19.57 -6.45
C PHE A 152 -8.64 -20.29 -7.03
N LEU A 153 -8.49 -21.59 -6.72
CA LEU A 153 -7.45 -22.45 -7.30
C LEU A 153 -7.63 -22.60 -8.81
N ALA A 154 -8.86 -22.84 -9.30
CA ALA A 154 -9.14 -22.94 -10.72
C ALA A 154 -8.85 -21.62 -11.48
N MET A 155 -9.18 -20.47 -10.88
CA MET A 155 -8.80 -19.15 -11.39
C MET A 155 -7.28 -18.98 -11.43
N THR A 156 -6.59 -19.34 -10.34
CA THR A 156 -5.13 -19.27 -10.26
C THR A 156 -4.47 -20.14 -11.34
N GLU A 157 -4.98 -21.35 -11.57
CA GLU A 157 -4.51 -22.25 -12.63
C GLU A 157 -4.72 -21.66 -14.02
N PHE A 158 -5.90 -21.09 -14.28
CA PHE A 158 -6.21 -20.42 -15.54
C PHE A 158 -5.24 -19.27 -15.83
N VAL A 159 -4.96 -18.42 -14.83
CA VAL A 159 -4.06 -17.27 -14.99
C VAL A 159 -2.62 -17.73 -15.20
N ALA A 160 -2.09 -18.60 -14.33
CA ALA A 160 -0.70 -19.03 -14.43
C ALA A 160 -0.42 -19.92 -15.66
N SER A 161 -1.45 -20.59 -16.21
CA SER A 161 -1.34 -21.42 -17.42
C SER A 161 -1.67 -20.65 -18.71
N ARG A 162 -2.07 -19.38 -18.61
CA ARG A 162 -2.35 -18.53 -19.78
C ARG A 162 -1.11 -18.42 -20.66
N ASN A 163 -1.27 -18.69 -21.95
CA ASN A 163 -0.27 -18.33 -22.95
C ASN A 163 -0.36 -16.85 -23.27
N ASN A 164 0.73 -16.13 -23.04
CA ASN A 164 0.86 -14.74 -23.43
C ASN A 164 0.61 -14.63 -24.95
N THR A 165 -0.36 -13.81 -25.36
CA THR A 165 -0.75 -13.71 -26.78
C THR A 165 0.33 -13.10 -27.68
N LEU A 166 1.33 -12.42 -27.11
CA LEU A 166 2.41 -11.78 -27.83
C LEU A 166 3.70 -12.61 -27.87
N THR A 167 3.99 -13.41 -26.83
CA THR A 167 5.20 -14.24 -26.77
C THR A 167 4.94 -15.72 -27.06
N GLY A 168 3.69 -16.18 -26.91
CA GLY A 168 3.31 -17.59 -26.98
C GLY A 168 3.76 -18.42 -25.76
N VAL A 169 4.41 -17.79 -24.77
CA VAL A 169 4.93 -18.45 -23.57
C VAL A 169 3.85 -18.46 -22.48
N PRO A 170 3.63 -19.58 -21.76
CA PRO A 170 2.73 -19.57 -20.62
C PRO A 170 3.27 -18.70 -19.49
N TYR A 171 2.41 -18.00 -18.75
CA TYR A 171 2.81 -17.14 -17.63
C TYR A 171 3.68 -17.88 -16.61
N SER A 172 3.39 -19.16 -16.36
CA SER A 172 4.21 -20.06 -15.52
C SER A 172 5.68 -20.21 -15.94
N LYS A 173 6.04 -19.78 -17.15
CA LYS A 173 7.40 -19.82 -17.74
C LYS A 173 7.86 -18.45 -18.26
N GLU A 174 7.04 -17.41 -18.11
CA GLU A 174 7.32 -16.08 -18.64
C GLU A 174 8.47 -15.43 -17.87
N SER A 175 9.50 -14.98 -18.59
CA SER A 175 10.71 -14.44 -17.97
C SER A 175 10.49 -13.05 -17.39
N GLY A 176 9.47 -12.32 -17.84
CA GLY A 176 9.07 -11.03 -17.25
C GLY A 176 8.56 -11.15 -15.80
N ILE A 177 8.16 -12.33 -15.36
CA ILE A 177 7.62 -12.55 -14.00
C ILE A 177 8.75 -12.98 -13.05
N TYR A 178 8.88 -12.29 -11.91
CA TYR A 178 9.80 -12.59 -10.83
C TYR A 178 9.22 -13.64 -9.87
N ALA A 179 8.00 -13.39 -9.42
CA ALA A 179 7.34 -14.16 -8.38
C ALA A 179 5.82 -14.06 -8.48
N TRP A 180 5.15 -15.11 -8.03
CA TRP A 180 3.71 -15.13 -7.72
C TRP A 180 3.53 -14.89 -6.22
N GLU A 181 2.68 -13.93 -5.85
CA GLU A 181 2.27 -13.69 -4.48
C GLU A 181 0.85 -14.22 -4.26
N THR A 182 0.60 -14.94 -3.16
CA THR A 182 -0.75 -15.48 -2.87
C THR A 182 -1.81 -14.39 -2.72
N GLY A 183 -1.41 -13.17 -2.35
CA GLY A 183 -2.25 -11.98 -2.35
C GLY A 183 -1.51 -10.73 -1.89
N ASN A 184 -2.27 -9.67 -1.63
CA ASN A 184 -1.80 -8.41 -1.04
C ASN A 184 -2.33 -8.27 0.38
N GLU A 185 -1.43 -8.10 1.35
CA GLU A 185 -1.73 -7.84 2.76
C GLU A 185 -2.73 -8.81 3.41
N LEU A 186 -2.74 -10.07 2.99
CA LEU A 186 -3.74 -11.03 3.48
C LEU A 186 -3.64 -11.25 4.99
N SER A 187 -4.78 -11.43 5.62
CA SER A 187 -4.92 -11.91 6.99
C SER A 187 -6.25 -12.60 7.20
N PHE A 188 -6.36 -13.32 8.31
CA PHE A 188 -7.58 -14.02 8.70
C PHE A 188 -8.00 -13.57 10.09
N ARG A 189 -9.10 -12.80 10.14
CA ARG A 189 -9.57 -12.12 11.34
C ARG A 189 -8.45 -11.24 11.91
N SER A 190 -8.02 -11.50 13.15
CA SER A 190 -6.91 -10.81 13.82
C SER A 190 -5.66 -11.68 13.92
N GLY A 191 -5.49 -12.63 12.99
CA GLY A 191 -4.44 -13.64 13.00
C GLY A 191 -3.87 -13.96 11.62
N PRO A 192 -2.91 -14.90 11.57
CA PRO A 192 -2.27 -15.31 10.33
C PRO A 192 -3.27 -16.01 9.41
N VAL A 193 -3.02 -15.94 8.09
CA VAL A 193 -3.77 -16.71 7.10
C VAL A 193 -3.64 -18.21 7.40
N PRO A 194 -4.73 -19.01 7.36
CA PRO A 194 -4.67 -20.42 7.67
C PRO A 194 -3.69 -21.17 6.75
N ALA A 195 -2.79 -21.98 7.33
CA ALA A 195 -1.85 -22.77 6.54
C ALA A 195 -2.55 -23.69 5.53
N SER A 196 -3.74 -24.18 5.87
CA SER A 196 -4.57 -25.01 4.97
C SER A 196 -4.96 -24.29 3.70
N TRP A 197 -5.07 -22.96 3.71
CA TRP A 197 -5.36 -22.16 2.54
C TRP A 197 -4.08 -21.86 1.75
N THR A 198 -3.07 -21.26 2.40
CA THR A 198 -1.81 -20.86 1.75
C THR A 198 -1.13 -22.06 1.07
N LEU A 199 -1.09 -23.22 1.73
CA LEU A 199 -0.44 -24.40 1.17
C LEU A 199 -1.18 -25.00 -0.02
N GLN A 200 -2.50 -24.79 -0.16
CA GLN A 200 -3.22 -25.24 -1.37
C GLN A 200 -2.83 -24.38 -2.58
N VAL A 201 -2.79 -23.05 -2.42
CA VAL A 201 -2.42 -22.12 -3.50
C VAL A 201 -0.96 -22.33 -3.92
N THR A 202 -0.04 -22.41 -2.95
CA THR A 202 1.39 -22.53 -3.26
C THR A 202 1.76 -23.90 -3.84
N LYS A 203 1.10 -25.00 -3.40
CA LYS A 203 1.30 -26.34 -4.00
C LYS A 203 0.72 -26.44 -5.39
N LEU A 204 -0.41 -25.80 -5.68
CA LEU A 204 -0.93 -25.67 -7.04
C LEU A 204 0.14 -25.05 -7.95
N LEU A 205 0.68 -23.88 -7.58
CA LEU A 205 1.69 -23.17 -8.38
C LEU A 205 2.99 -23.99 -8.55
N LYS A 206 3.57 -24.50 -7.45
CA LYS A 206 4.89 -25.18 -7.50
C LYS A 206 4.83 -26.61 -8.01
N GLN A 207 3.79 -27.38 -7.66
CA GLN A 207 3.80 -28.83 -7.87
C GLN A 207 2.90 -29.27 -9.03
N GLN A 208 1.77 -28.59 -9.25
CA GLN A 208 0.83 -28.96 -10.31
C GLN A 208 1.13 -28.18 -11.60
N ILE A 209 1.23 -26.85 -11.50
CA ILE A 209 1.54 -25.97 -12.64
C ILE A 209 3.05 -25.94 -12.93
N ASN A 210 3.87 -26.17 -11.90
CA ASN A 210 5.31 -26.16 -11.97
C ASN A 210 5.87 -24.82 -12.46
N VAL A 211 5.46 -23.70 -11.84
CA VAL A 211 5.97 -22.37 -12.18
C VAL A 211 7.50 -22.29 -12.03
N THR A 212 8.18 -21.59 -12.95
CA THR A 212 9.63 -21.34 -12.83
C THR A 212 9.98 -20.19 -11.90
N GLN A 213 9.01 -19.34 -11.59
CA GLN A 213 9.17 -18.18 -10.73
C GLN A 213 9.12 -18.57 -9.24
N TYR A 214 9.49 -17.62 -8.37
CA TYR A 214 9.29 -17.79 -6.93
C TYR A 214 7.80 -17.76 -6.57
N VAL A 215 7.43 -18.46 -5.51
CA VAL A 215 6.09 -18.43 -4.92
C VAL A 215 6.19 -17.87 -3.50
N ILE A 216 5.57 -16.71 -3.29
CA ILE A 216 5.69 -15.89 -2.09
C ILE A 216 4.35 -15.84 -1.37
N ASP A 217 4.38 -15.98 -0.05
CA ASP A 217 3.21 -15.70 0.79
C ASP A 217 2.94 -14.19 0.85
N GLY A 218 1.71 -13.79 0.56
CA GLY A 218 1.27 -12.40 0.48
C GLY A 218 0.58 -11.86 1.74
N SER A 219 0.88 -12.38 2.93
CA SER A 219 0.30 -11.88 4.18
C SER A 219 0.91 -10.53 4.59
N GLU A 220 0.19 -9.70 5.35
CA GLU A 220 0.63 -8.36 5.81
C GLU A 220 1.79 -8.35 6.85
N SER A 221 2.38 -9.52 7.12
CA SER A 221 3.38 -9.87 8.15
C SER A 221 3.04 -9.53 9.60
N PHE A 222 2.12 -8.60 9.87
CA PHE A 222 1.79 -8.11 11.21
C PHE A 222 1.31 -9.21 12.17
N HIS A 223 0.60 -10.21 11.64
CA HIS A 223 0.11 -11.36 12.41
C HIS A 223 1.06 -12.57 12.37
N GLY A 224 2.23 -12.43 11.73
CA GLY A 224 3.17 -13.52 11.49
C GLY A 224 2.60 -14.60 10.58
N TRP A 225 3.18 -15.80 10.68
CA TRP A 225 2.82 -16.96 9.87
C TRP A 225 2.73 -18.20 10.74
N GLU A 226 1.85 -19.13 10.37
CA GLU A 226 1.88 -20.46 10.93
C GLU A 226 3.20 -21.17 10.57
N GLU A 227 3.80 -21.87 11.54
CA GLU A 227 5.07 -22.57 11.37
C GLU A 227 5.05 -23.56 10.19
N LYS A 228 3.91 -24.20 9.92
CA LYS A 228 3.75 -25.11 8.78
C LYS A 228 3.98 -24.42 7.43
N VAL A 229 3.61 -23.14 7.29
CA VAL A 229 3.86 -22.36 6.06
C VAL A 229 5.34 -22.04 5.93
N LEU A 230 5.99 -21.66 7.04
CA LEU A 230 7.43 -21.36 7.09
C LEU A 230 8.29 -22.58 6.74
N LEU A 231 7.82 -23.80 7.05
CA LEU A 231 8.53 -25.05 6.79
C LEU A 231 8.28 -25.65 5.39
N ASP A 232 7.16 -25.37 4.74
CA ASP A 232 6.78 -26.07 3.49
C ASP A 232 7.61 -25.58 2.28
N ASP A 233 8.12 -26.50 1.48
CA ASP A 233 8.97 -26.21 0.32
C ASP A 233 8.20 -25.63 -0.87
N SER A 234 6.85 -25.66 -0.85
CA SER A 234 6.06 -24.94 -1.86
C SER A 234 6.09 -23.43 -1.70
N VAL A 235 6.59 -22.91 -0.58
CA VAL A 235 6.73 -21.47 -0.30
C VAL A 235 8.20 -21.10 -0.40
N ASP A 236 8.58 -20.29 -1.38
CA ASP A 236 9.97 -19.86 -1.58
C ASP A 236 10.35 -18.68 -0.65
N GLY A 237 9.36 -17.86 -0.26
CA GLY A 237 9.61 -16.68 0.56
C GLY A 237 8.35 -15.98 1.08
N PHE A 238 8.60 -14.87 1.75
CA PHE A 238 7.61 -14.05 2.46
C PHE A 238 7.86 -12.56 2.19
N THR A 239 6.83 -11.74 2.38
CA THR A 239 6.92 -10.29 2.28
C THR A 239 6.42 -9.63 3.57
N GLY A 240 6.81 -8.38 3.80
CA GLY A 240 6.25 -7.52 4.86
C GLY A 240 5.93 -6.12 4.32
N HIS A 241 4.90 -5.51 4.91
CA HIS A 241 4.40 -4.18 4.55
C HIS A 241 4.59 -3.22 5.74
N TYR A 242 5.13 -2.03 5.47
CA TYR A 242 5.59 -1.10 6.50
C TYR A 242 5.00 0.30 6.26
N TYR A 243 3.85 0.51 6.91
CA TYR A 243 3.15 1.79 6.97
C TYR A 243 3.00 2.22 8.43
N GLU A 244 2.78 3.52 8.66
CA GLU A 244 2.57 4.06 10.00
C GLU A 244 1.29 3.43 10.56
N ILE A 245 1.45 2.59 11.58
CA ILE A 245 0.37 1.83 12.18
C ILE A 245 -0.54 2.85 12.89
N GLN A 246 -1.74 3.09 12.36
CA GLN A 246 -2.83 3.54 13.21
C GLN A 246 -2.90 2.54 14.37
N PRO A 247 -2.76 2.96 15.64
CA PRO A 247 -2.78 2.02 16.74
C PRO A 247 -4.04 1.16 16.61
N PRO A 248 -3.95 -0.17 16.84
CA PRO A 248 -5.12 -1.02 16.73
C PRO A 248 -6.25 -0.39 17.55
N PRO A 249 -7.51 -0.41 17.07
CA PRO A 249 -8.62 0.06 17.87
C PRO A 249 -8.53 -0.63 19.24
N PRO A 250 -8.80 0.10 20.35
CA PRO A 250 -8.66 -0.46 21.69
C PRO A 250 -9.37 -1.81 21.77
N THR A 251 -8.70 -2.80 22.36
CA THR A 251 -9.18 -4.19 22.43
C THR A 251 -10.60 -4.26 23.02
N ASP A 252 -11.35 -5.30 22.64
CA ASP A 252 -12.76 -5.52 23.00
C ASP A 252 -13.05 -5.09 24.46
N PRO A 253 -14.04 -4.20 24.71
CA PRO A 253 -14.43 -3.78 26.06
C PRO A 253 -14.63 -4.93 27.06
N LYS A 254 -14.89 -6.15 26.58
CA LYS A 254 -14.98 -7.37 27.39
C LYS A 254 -13.69 -7.73 28.12
N GLU A 255 -12.52 -7.37 27.59
CA GLU A 255 -11.23 -7.59 28.27
C GLU A 255 -11.08 -6.68 29.51
N TYR A 256 -11.80 -5.55 29.56
CA TYR A 256 -11.79 -4.60 30.66
C TYR A 256 -12.91 -4.82 31.68
N ALA A 257 -13.95 -5.57 31.32
CA ALA A 257 -15.14 -5.78 32.15
C ALA A 257 -14.79 -6.40 33.52
N GLY A 258 -13.88 -7.37 33.56
CA GLY A 258 -13.42 -8.00 34.80
C GLY A 258 -12.69 -7.04 35.74
N SER A 259 -11.83 -6.18 35.19
CA SER A 259 -11.02 -5.23 35.94
C SER A 259 -11.86 -4.06 36.49
N ILE A 260 -12.79 -3.53 35.67
CA ILE A 260 -13.73 -2.47 36.08
C ILE A 260 -14.68 -2.99 37.17
N PHE A 261 -15.17 -4.22 37.03
CA PHE A 261 -16.02 -4.87 38.03
C PHE A 261 -15.30 -5.05 39.37
N CYS A 262 -14.04 -5.51 39.36
CA CYS A 262 -13.22 -5.67 40.57
C CYS A 262 -12.93 -4.31 41.25
N ALA A 263 -12.56 -3.28 40.48
CA ALA A 263 -12.31 -1.94 41.02
C ALA A 263 -13.57 -1.31 41.63
N GLY A 264 -14.73 -1.48 40.97
CA GLY A 264 -16.03 -1.05 41.49
C GLY A 264 -16.39 -1.72 42.81
N LEU A 265 -16.20 -3.04 42.94
CA LEU A 265 -16.42 -3.78 44.19
C LEU A 265 -15.50 -3.30 45.32
N THR A 266 -14.22 -3.05 45.04
CA THR A 266 -13.28 -2.52 46.04
C THR A 266 -13.71 -1.14 46.51
N MET A 267 -14.14 -0.25 45.61
CA MET A 267 -14.57 1.11 45.97
C MET A 267 -15.84 1.09 46.82
N VAL A 268 -16.84 0.28 46.46
CA VAL A 268 -18.09 0.11 47.24
C VAL A 268 -17.80 -0.42 48.63
N PHE A 269 -16.87 -1.38 48.77
CA PHE A 269 -16.50 -1.92 50.08
C PHE A 269 -15.70 -0.92 50.92
N CYS A 270 -14.78 -0.16 50.33
CA CYS A 270 -14.08 0.94 51.01
C CYS A 270 -15.08 1.99 51.53
N LEU A 271 -16.07 2.37 50.71
CA LEU A 271 -17.16 3.25 51.14
C LEU A 271 -17.99 2.64 52.26
N TRP A 272 -18.35 1.37 52.16
CA TRP A 272 -19.13 0.65 53.17
C TRP A 272 -18.39 0.52 54.51
N THR A 273 -17.09 0.21 54.49
CA THR A 273 -16.24 0.15 55.69
C THR A 273 -16.01 1.53 56.31
N CYS A 274 -15.79 2.58 55.50
CA CYS A 274 -15.78 3.96 55.98
C CYS A 274 -17.11 4.34 56.63
N LEU A 275 -18.24 4.01 56.00
CA LEU A 275 -19.57 4.29 56.56
C LEU A 275 -19.81 3.53 57.86
N MET A 276 -19.38 2.28 57.98
CA MET A 276 -19.42 1.55 59.25
C MET A 276 -18.58 2.20 60.34
N TRP A 277 -17.42 2.77 59.98
CA TRP A 277 -16.50 3.36 60.95
C TRP A 277 -16.94 4.76 61.40
N PHE A 278 -17.49 5.58 60.50
CA PHE A 278 -17.86 6.97 60.77
C PHE A 278 -19.37 7.18 61.03
N LYS A 279 -20.22 6.23 60.63
CA LYS A 279 -21.68 6.23 60.83
C LYS A 279 -22.21 4.83 61.21
N PRO A 280 -21.69 4.21 62.28
CA PRO A 280 -22.09 2.86 62.70
C PRO A 280 -23.61 2.72 62.96
N ASP A 281 -24.27 3.81 63.34
CA ASP A 281 -25.71 3.89 63.63
C ASP A 281 -26.59 3.49 62.42
N LEU A 282 -26.14 3.76 61.18
CA LEU A 282 -26.83 3.33 59.95
C LEU A 282 -26.97 1.80 59.85
N PHE A 283 -26.11 1.06 60.56
CA PHE A 283 -26.07 -0.39 60.58
C PHE A 283 -26.61 -0.97 61.90
N GLY A 284 -27.29 -0.17 62.73
CA GLY A 284 -27.93 -0.62 63.96
C GLY A 284 -26.99 -0.80 65.15
N PHE A 285 -25.79 -0.21 65.11
CA PHE A 285 -24.85 -0.20 66.22
C PHE A 285 -25.06 1.03 67.12
N GLU A 286 -25.27 0.84 68.43
CA GLU A 286 -25.33 1.95 69.41
C GLU A 286 -23.92 2.29 69.93
N THR A 287 -23.47 3.53 69.74
CA THR A 287 -22.21 4.04 70.30
C THR A 287 -22.49 4.97 71.49
N TYR A 288 -21.81 4.76 72.63
CA TYR A 288 -21.82 5.71 73.75
C TYR A 288 -20.52 6.54 73.75
N ASP A 289 -20.70 7.86 73.67
CA ASP A 289 -19.75 8.99 73.58
C ASP A 289 -18.46 8.84 74.46
N THR A 290 -17.22 9.24 74.11
CA THR A 290 -16.72 10.41 73.35
C THR A 290 -15.30 10.16 72.79
N LYS A 291 -15.02 10.76 71.61
CA LYS A 291 -13.73 11.30 71.14
C LYS A 291 -12.49 10.39 71.09
N GLY A 292 -12.38 9.58 70.04
CA GLY A 292 -11.10 9.01 69.60
C GLY A 292 -11.25 7.85 68.61
N ILE A 293 -10.25 7.65 67.73
CA ILE A 293 -10.19 6.65 66.64
C ILE A 293 -10.29 5.17 67.11
N LEU A 294 -10.45 4.91 68.41
CA LEU A 294 -10.44 3.58 69.04
C LEU A 294 -11.65 3.31 69.98
N SER A 295 -12.84 3.86 69.69
CA SER A 295 -14.02 3.58 70.50
C SER A 295 -14.49 2.12 70.41
N LEU A 296 -14.93 1.55 71.53
CA LEU A 296 -15.35 0.15 71.68
C LEU A 296 -16.87 0.02 71.54
N LEU A 297 -17.34 -0.90 70.67
CA LEU A 297 -18.75 -1.26 70.53
C LEU A 297 -19.16 -2.30 71.59
N LYS A 298 -20.27 -2.08 72.31
CA LYS A 298 -20.94 -3.11 73.12
C LYS A 298 -22.36 -3.36 72.57
N ILE A 299 -22.67 -4.60 72.23
CA ILE A 299 -24.03 -5.04 71.86
C ILE A 299 -24.72 -5.59 73.11
N LYS A 300 -25.90 -5.06 73.48
CA LYS A 300 -26.73 -5.64 74.55
C LYS A 300 -27.52 -6.84 74.04
N SER A 301 -27.24 -8.03 74.57
CA SER A 301 -28.17 -9.16 74.50
C SER A 301 -29.16 -9.09 75.67
N LYS A 302 -30.47 -9.23 75.40
CA LYS A 302 -31.53 -9.41 76.41
C LYS A 302 -31.34 -10.76 77.11
N LYS A 303 -30.34 -10.90 77.99
CA LYS A 303 -30.20 -11.89 79.10
C LYS A 303 -28.74 -11.92 79.60
N GLY A 304 -28.29 -10.84 80.24
CA GLY A 304 -27.40 -10.89 81.41
C GLY A 304 -26.08 -11.69 81.40
N LYS A 305 -25.41 -11.93 80.27
CA LYS A 305 -24.02 -12.42 80.26
C LYS A 305 -23.14 -11.47 79.44
N GLU A 306 -22.27 -10.73 80.10
CA GLU A 306 -21.16 -10.02 79.45
C GLU A 306 -20.12 -11.06 79.02
N GLN A 307 -20.12 -11.42 77.74
CA GLN A 307 -18.96 -12.07 77.13
C GLN A 307 -18.21 -11.05 76.29
N TYR A 308 -16.89 -11.03 76.43
CA TYR A 308 -15.97 -10.32 75.55
C TYR A 308 -15.98 -10.95 74.15
N ALA A 309 -17.03 -10.69 73.37
CA ALA A 309 -17.05 -10.91 71.92
C ALA A 309 -16.10 -9.94 71.16
N LEU A 310 -15.36 -9.12 71.91
CA LEU A 310 -14.45 -8.10 71.42
C LEU A 310 -13.22 -8.69 70.71
N GLN A 311 -12.74 -9.86 71.14
CA GLN A 311 -11.54 -10.46 70.56
C GLN A 311 -11.88 -11.20 69.25
N MET A 312 -13.00 -11.91 69.17
CA MET A 312 -13.41 -12.57 67.92
C MET A 312 -13.82 -11.57 66.83
N VAL A 313 -14.51 -10.47 67.17
CA VAL A 313 -14.86 -9.43 66.20
C VAL A 313 -13.62 -8.65 65.78
N LYS A 314 -12.74 -8.21 66.70
CA LYS A 314 -11.47 -7.56 66.30
C LYS A 314 -10.60 -8.48 65.45
N THR A 315 -10.41 -9.74 65.82
CA THR A 315 -9.55 -10.66 65.06
C THR A 315 -10.15 -11.03 63.70
N LYS A 316 -11.47 -11.28 63.61
CA LYS A 316 -12.12 -11.55 62.31
C LYS A 316 -12.19 -10.30 61.43
N THR A 317 -12.47 -9.12 61.99
CA THR A 317 -12.47 -7.85 61.23
C THR A 317 -11.06 -7.48 60.78
N ILE A 318 -10.02 -7.68 61.60
CA ILE A 318 -8.62 -7.47 61.21
C ILE A 318 -8.18 -8.49 60.15
N LEU A 319 -8.56 -9.77 60.28
CA LEU A 319 -8.26 -10.80 59.27
C LEU A 319 -8.98 -10.55 57.95
N LEU A 320 -10.24 -10.10 57.98
CA LEU A 320 -10.97 -9.66 56.79
C LEU A 320 -10.31 -8.42 56.18
N PHE A 321 -9.92 -7.44 56.99
CA PHE A 321 -9.24 -6.24 56.52
C PHE A 321 -7.88 -6.57 55.91
N LEU A 322 -7.08 -7.46 56.52
CA LEU A 322 -5.83 -7.95 55.94
C LEU A 322 -6.08 -8.75 54.65
N GLY A 323 -7.09 -9.61 54.63
CA GLY A 323 -7.44 -10.40 53.44
C GLY A 323 -7.83 -9.52 52.25
N PHE A 324 -8.59 -8.45 52.50
CA PHE A 324 -8.97 -7.49 51.45
C PHE A 324 -7.86 -6.48 51.12
N LEU A 325 -6.96 -6.14 52.07
CA LEU A 325 -5.77 -5.35 51.78
C LEU A 325 -4.80 -6.12 50.89
N VAL A 326 -4.61 -7.42 51.15
CA VAL A 326 -3.85 -8.33 50.29
C VAL A 326 -4.54 -8.49 48.94
N ALA A 327 -5.86 -8.68 48.89
CA ALA A 327 -6.60 -8.74 47.61
C ALA A 327 -6.51 -7.41 46.83
N GLY A 328 -6.56 -6.27 47.52
CA GLY A 328 -6.38 -4.94 46.95
C GLY A 328 -4.97 -4.74 46.40
N LEU A 329 -3.93 -5.12 47.15
CA LEU A 329 -2.54 -5.14 46.71
C LEU A 329 -2.34 -6.08 45.51
N CYS A 330 -2.92 -7.28 45.53
CA CYS A 330 -2.91 -8.19 44.38
C CYS A 330 -3.64 -7.61 43.16
N SER A 331 -4.72 -6.85 43.36
CA SER A 331 -5.43 -6.15 42.27
C SER A 331 -4.63 -4.97 41.73
N ILE A 332 -3.88 -4.26 42.58
CA ILE A 332 -2.99 -3.15 42.17
C ILE A 332 -1.80 -3.72 41.42
N ILE A 333 -1.17 -4.79 41.92
CA ILE A 333 -0.08 -5.49 41.22
C ILE A 333 -0.60 -6.07 39.90
N GLY A 334 -1.79 -6.69 39.89
CA GLY A 334 -2.45 -7.15 38.67
C GLY A 334 -2.72 -6.03 37.68
N SER A 335 -3.23 -4.89 38.15
CA SER A 335 -3.51 -3.70 37.33
C SER A 335 -2.24 -3.03 36.81
N VAL A 336 -1.17 -2.97 37.60
CA VAL A 336 0.16 -2.48 37.19
C VAL A 336 0.81 -3.44 36.20
N THR A 337 0.72 -4.76 36.41
CA THR A 337 1.24 -5.76 35.48
C THR A 337 0.49 -5.70 34.15
N ILE A 338 -0.84 -5.57 34.20
CA ILE A 338 -1.69 -5.31 33.03
C ILE A 338 -1.32 -3.97 32.39
N SER A 339 -1.11 -2.90 33.16
CA SER A 339 -0.79 -1.56 32.61
C SER A 339 0.62 -1.47 32.02
N VAL A 340 1.56 -2.32 32.48
CA VAL A 340 2.92 -2.48 31.93
C VAL A 340 2.91 -3.39 30.70
N VAL A 341 2.04 -4.41 30.66
CA VAL A 341 1.83 -5.29 29.50
C VAL A 341 0.97 -4.62 28.40
N ILE A 342 0.10 -3.67 28.78
CA ILE A 342 -0.83 -2.92 27.91
C ILE A 342 -0.35 -1.49 27.65
N GLN A 343 0.86 -1.08 28.10
CA GLN A 343 1.47 0.11 27.48
C GLN A 343 1.47 -0.14 25.97
N PRO A 344 0.85 0.72 25.14
CA PRO A 344 1.04 0.61 23.71
C PRO A 344 2.56 0.64 23.51
N LYS A 345 3.11 -0.44 22.95
CA LYS A 345 4.53 -0.43 22.56
C LYS A 345 4.75 0.88 21.80
N PRO A 346 5.83 1.63 22.09
CA PRO A 346 6.13 2.81 21.29
C PRO A 346 6.07 2.42 19.82
N PRO A 347 5.53 3.28 18.94
CA PRO A 347 5.40 2.96 17.52
C PRO A 347 6.76 2.49 17.03
N GLN A 348 6.79 1.23 16.60
CA GLN A 348 8.02 0.57 16.22
C GLN A 348 8.47 1.12 14.87
N SER A 349 9.74 1.48 14.75
CA SER A 349 10.29 1.93 13.47
C SER A 349 10.15 0.83 12.40
N TYR A 350 10.04 1.23 11.14
CA TYR A 350 10.01 0.31 10.00
C TYR A 350 11.22 -0.62 10.03
N ALA A 351 12.41 -0.08 10.33
CA ALA A 351 13.65 -0.84 10.41
C ALA A 351 13.64 -1.90 11.53
N GLU A 352 13.04 -1.60 12.68
CA GLU A 352 12.91 -2.57 13.78
C GLU A 352 11.90 -3.67 13.46
N ARG A 353 10.73 -3.31 12.89
CA ARG A 353 9.73 -4.30 12.47
C ARG A 353 10.32 -5.21 11.39
N PHE A 354 11.01 -4.61 10.43
CA PHE A 354 11.68 -5.33 9.35
C PHE A 354 12.65 -6.37 9.88
N LYS A 355 13.51 -6.01 10.85
CA LYS A 355 14.47 -6.95 11.44
C LYS A 355 13.77 -8.13 12.11
N GLN A 356 12.65 -7.90 12.80
CA GLN A 356 11.89 -8.98 13.45
C GLN A 356 11.31 -9.97 12.43
N ASP A 357 10.65 -9.44 11.39
CA ASP A 357 10.04 -10.26 10.34
C ASP A 357 11.12 -11.02 9.54
N HIS A 358 12.16 -10.32 9.11
CA HIS A 358 13.30 -10.89 8.40
C HIS A 358 14.01 -11.98 9.23
N ASP A 359 14.33 -11.72 10.50
CA ASP A 359 15.09 -12.66 11.33
C ASP A 359 14.25 -13.90 11.69
N LEU A 360 12.92 -13.77 11.73
CA LEU A 360 12.02 -14.92 11.84
C LEU A 360 12.11 -15.79 10.59
N VAL A 361 11.90 -15.20 9.41
CA VAL A 361 11.88 -15.91 8.13
C VAL A 361 13.25 -16.53 7.80
N LEU A 362 14.33 -15.84 8.14
CA LEU A 362 15.70 -16.29 7.88
C LEU A 362 16.03 -17.62 8.61
N LYS A 363 15.44 -17.87 9.79
CA LYS A 363 15.61 -19.15 10.52
C LYS A 363 15.17 -20.36 9.69
N TYR A 364 14.20 -20.15 8.80
CA TYR A 364 13.65 -21.17 7.91
C TYR A 364 14.32 -21.19 6.53
N LYS A 365 15.35 -20.35 6.30
CA LYS A 365 16.13 -20.28 5.06
C LYS A 365 15.30 -19.90 3.83
N LYS A 366 14.24 -19.12 4.04
CA LYS A 366 13.31 -18.63 3.02
C LYS A 366 13.68 -17.21 2.58
N LEU A 367 13.25 -16.81 1.39
CA LEU A 367 13.42 -15.42 0.93
C LEU A 367 12.55 -14.48 1.76
N PHE A 368 13.04 -13.25 1.97
CA PHE A 368 12.26 -12.16 2.55
C PHE A 368 12.52 -10.86 1.79
N TYR A 369 11.49 -10.07 1.54
CA TYR A 369 11.64 -8.70 1.06
C TYR A 369 10.57 -7.79 1.67
N VAL A 370 10.82 -6.49 1.58
CA VAL A 370 9.82 -5.48 1.88
C VAL A 370 8.97 -5.28 0.63
N GLY A 371 7.75 -5.82 0.64
CA GLY A 371 6.82 -5.71 -0.49
C GLY A 371 6.33 -4.28 -0.68
N GLU A 372 6.07 -3.60 0.44
CA GLU A 372 5.64 -2.21 0.44
C GLU A 372 6.17 -1.45 1.66
N PHE A 373 6.54 -0.21 1.45
CA PHE A 373 6.71 0.77 2.52
C PHE A 373 6.43 2.18 1.98
N GLY A 374 6.05 3.11 2.86
CA GLY A 374 5.79 4.48 2.44
C GLY A 374 5.16 5.31 3.55
N LEU A 375 4.61 6.46 3.18
CA LEU A 375 3.77 7.31 4.03
C LEU A 375 4.44 7.69 5.36
N ASN A 376 5.74 8.04 5.30
CA ASN A 376 6.51 8.46 6.45
C ASN A 376 7.63 9.43 6.03
N SER A 377 8.44 9.86 7.00
CA SER A 377 9.59 10.72 6.75
C SER A 377 10.67 10.05 5.89
N ILE A 378 11.40 10.87 5.12
CA ILE A 378 12.60 10.43 4.37
C ILE A 378 13.64 9.74 5.28
N SER A 379 13.78 10.19 6.54
CA SER A 379 14.66 9.55 7.51
C SER A 379 14.23 8.12 7.84
N GLU A 380 12.92 7.87 7.95
CA GLU A 380 12.39 6.54 8.23
C GLU A 380 12.61 5.60 7.04
N PHE A 381 12.40 6.09 5.83
CA PHE A 381 12.72 5.37 4.59
C PHE A 381 14.21 5.01 4.53
N ALA A 382 15.10 5.96 4.83
CA ALA A 382 16.54 5.73 4.84
C ALA A 382 16.96 4.69 5.89
N ASN A 383 16.36 4.72 7.08
CA ASN A 383 16.62 3.75 8.15
C ASN A 383 16.22 2.33 7.71
N LEU A 384 15.03 2.17 7.14
CA LEU A 384 14.55 0.89 6.61
C LEU A 384 15.46 0.38 5.48
N LEU A 385 15.74 1.21 4.48
CA LEU A 385 16.56 0.83 3.33
C LEU A 385 17.97 0.42 3.74
N ASN A 386 18.58 1.12 4.71
CA ASN A 386 19.87 0.73 5.28
C ASN A 386 19.81 -0.63 5.99
N ALA A 387 18.75 -0.89 6.76
CA ALA A 387 18.55 -2.19 7.41
C ALA A 387 18.38 -3.31 6.39
N VAL A 388 17.59 -3.11 5.34
CA VAL A 388 17.41 -4.05 4.23
C VAL A 388 18.74 -4.28 3.51
N ASN A 389 19.46 -3.21 3.16
CA ASN A 389 20.73 -3.30 2.45
C ASN A 389 21.79 -4.10 3.23
N SER A 390 21.81 -3.95 4.56
CA SER A 390 22.76 -4.64 5.45
C SER A 390 22.35 -6.08 5.84
N SER A 391 21.19 -6.55 5.39
CA SER A 391 20.62 -7.87 5.72
C SER A 391 20.71 -8.88 4.57
N GLN A 392 20.12 -10.08 4.75
CA GLN A 392 19.96 -11.08 3.68
C GLN A 392 18.63 -10.93 2.91
N ALA A 393 17.80 -9.94 3.23
CA ALA A 393 16.59 -9.66 2.48
C ALA A 393 16.89 -9.36 1.01
N ALA A 394 15.99 -9.79 0.13
CA ALA A 394 16.11 -9.65 -1.32
C ALA A 394 15.92 -8.20 -1.79
N GLY A 395 15.15 -7.37 -1.08
CA GLY A 395 14.95 -6.00 -1.50
C GLY A 395 13.86 -5.24 -0.76
N ALA A 396 13.58 -4.02 -1.25
CA ALA A 396 12.48 -3.18 -0.78
C ALA A 396 11.86 -2.33 -1.89
N LEU A 397 10.53 -2.21 -1.88
CA LEU A 397 9.77 -1.43 -2.86
C LEU A 397 8.95 -0.35 -2.16
N ILE A 398 9.16 0.91 -2.53
CA ILE A 398 8.38 2.03 -2.01
C ILE A 398 7.01 2.11 -2.70
N TRP A 399 5.98 2.51 -1.97
CA TRP A 399 4.65 2.79 -2.50
C TRP A 399 4.49 4.30 -2.79
N SER A 400 4.12 4.76 -3.98
CA SER A 400 4.01 4.03 -5.27
C SER A 400 4.29 4.96 -6.45
N MET A 401 4.70 4.41 -7.60
CA MET A 401 5.04 5.21 -8.80
C MET A 401 3.90 5.21 -9.83
N ARG A 402 3.75 6.32 -10.57
CA ARG A 402 2.83 6.47 -11.70
C ARG A 402 3.55 6.89 -12.98
N SER A 403 2.94 6.56 -14.12
CA SER A 403 3.46 6.90 -15.45
C SER A 403 3.04 8.31 -15.87
N HIS A 404 3.66 8.80 -16.95
CA HIS A 404 3.06 9.88 -17.73
C HIS A 404 1.63 9.50 -18.14
N ASN A 405 0.74 10.48 -18.19
CA ASN A 405 -0.59 10.32 -18.76
C ASN A 405 -0.50 10.48 -20.29
N ARG A 406 -1.19 9.61 -21.03
CA ARG A 406 -1.25 9.67 -22.50
C ARG A 406 -1.70 11.02 -23.06
N ASN A 407 -2.39 11.84 -22.27
CA ASN A 407 -2.90 13.17 -22.63
C ASN A 407 -2.04 14.34 -22.13
N GLY A 408 -0.84 14.05 -21.61
CA GLY A 408 0.09 15.03 -21.04
C GLY A 408 0.09 15.01 -19.51
N SER A 409 1.20 15.46 -18.92
CA SER A 409 1.50 15.34 -17.50
C SER A 409 1.58 13.87 -17.05
N PHE A 410 1.27 13.60 -15.79
CA PHE A 410 1.33 12.30 -15.14
C PHE A 410 -0.04 11.86 -14.65
N TRP A 411 -0.22 10.56 -14.53
CA TRP A 411 -1.25 10.04 -13.62
C TRP A 411 -0.80 10.35 -12.20
N THR A 412 -1.68 10.88 -11.37
CA THR A 412 -1.36 11.27 -9.99
C THR A 412 -2.33 10.63 -9.03
N HIS A 413 -1.82 10.17 -7.89
CA HIS A 413 -2.61 9.58 -6.82
C HIS A 413 -2.41 10.35 -5.53
N ALA A 414 -3.52 10.76 -4.91
CA ALA A 414 -3.51 11.35 -3.59
C ALA A 414 -3.61 10.23 -2.54
N GLU A 415 -2.53 10.03 -1.81
CA GLU A 415 -2.51 9.16 -0.64
C GLU A 415 -3.12 9.91 0.58
N VAL A 416 -2.82 9.44 1.78
CA VAL A 416 -3.20 10.10 3.04
C VAL A 416 -2.42 11.41 3.27
N ASP A 417 -3.06 12.35 3.96
CA ASP A 417 -2.48 13.65 4.34
C ASP A 417 -1.83 14.39 3.16
N SER A 418 -0.53 14.69 3.24
CA SER A 418 0.24 15.37 2.19
C SER A 418 0.98 14.43 1.24
N PHE A 419 0.91 13.11 1.45
CA PHE A 419 1.59 12.15 0.59
C PHE A 419 0.88 12.00 -0.76
N GLN A 420 1.68 11.79 -1.81
CA GLN A 420 1.25 11.60 -3.19
C GLN A 420 2.00 10.43 -3.80
N SER A 421 1.54 9.94 -4.94
CA SER A 421 2.35 9.07 -5.80
C SER A 421 3.63 9.75 -6.26
N TYR A 422 4.64 8.94 -6.54
CA TYR A 422 5.92 9.35 -7.08
C TYR A 422 5.97 9.26 -8.60
N HIS A 423 6.84 10.06 -9.21
CA HIS A 423 7.06 10.07 -10.65
C HIS A 423 8.56 10.09 -10.94
N TRP A 424 8.98 9.49 -12.04
CA TRP A 424 10.38 9.48 -12.43
C TRP A 424 10.68 10.67 -13.37
N PRO A 425 11.77 11.44 -13.16
CA PRO A 425 12.86 11.27 -12.19
C PRO A 425 12.68 12.01 -10.85
N GLY A 426 11.48 12.53 -10.59
CA GLY A 426 11.11 13.26 -9.39
C GLY A 426 10.97 14.75 -9.65
N PHE A 427 9.81 15.31 -9.30
CA PHE A 427 9.46 16.69 -9.62
C PHE A 427 9.26 17.55 -8.37
N GLN A 428 9.60 18.84 -8.49
CA GLN A 428 9.31 19.81 -7.43
C GLN A 428 7.82 20.13 -7.40
N VAL A 429 7.29 20.34 -6.20
CA VAL A 429 5.89 20.73 -6.00
C VAL A 429 5.60 22.05 -6.72
N VAL A 430 4.60 22.03 -7.60
CA VAL A 430 4.01 23.24 -8.18
C VAL A 430 2.79 23.59 -7.32
N GLN A 431 2.95 24.61 -6.47
CA GLN A 431 2.00 25.16 -5.48
C GLN A 431 0.60 24.52 -5.40
N ASP A 432 0.30 23.89 -4.25
CA ASP A 432 -1.07 23.56 -3.88
C ASP A 432 -1.89 24.86 -3.67
N GLU A 433 -2.91 25.11 -4.50
CA GLU A 433 -3.82 26.24 -4.29
C GLU A 433 -4.86 25.95 -3.20
N ILE A 434 -5.05 26.92 -2.30
CA ILE A 434 -6.19 26.96 -1.38
C ILE A 434 -7.33 27.66 -2.12
N LEU A 435 -8.31 26.89 -2.60
CA LEU A 435 -9.58 27.48 -3.05
C LEU A 435 -10.34 27.96 -1.81
N GLY A 436 -10.77 29.23 -1.84
CA GLY A 436 -11.40 29.93 -0.72
C GLY A 436 -12.50 29.12 -0.01
N SER A 437 -12.64 29.39 1.29
CA SER A 437 -13.52 28.71 2.28
C SER A 437 -13.04 27.37 2.85
N GLY A 438 -11.74 27.06 2.74
CA GLY A 438 -11.05 26.21 3.73
C GLY A 438 -11.40 24.72 3.70
N THR A 439 -11.77 24.17 2.53
CA THR A 439 -12.10 22.73 2.44
C THR A 439 -11.57 22.01 1.20
N THR A 440 -10.92 22.69 0.24
CA THR A 440 -10.31 22.01 -0.92
C THR A 440 -8.90 22.55 -1.15
N ILE A 441 -7.91 21.74 -0.82
CA ILE A 441 -6.54 21.90 -1.32
C ILE A 441 -6.53 21.17 -2.66
N THR A 442 -6.28 21.88 -3.77
CA THR A 442 -5.88 21.19 -5.00
C THR A 442 -4.48 20.67 -4.76
N LYS A 443 -4.40 19.42 -4.32
CA LYS A 443 -3.16 18.64 -4.32
C LYS A 443 -2.61 18.72 -5.74
N SER A 444 -1.41 19.26 -5.89
CA SER A 444 -0.70 19.33 -7.17
C SER A 444 -0.47 17.95 -7.81
N GLY A 445 -0.62 16.88 -7.02
CA GLY A 445 -0.34 15.51 -7.42
C GLY A 445 1.14 15.13 -7.30
N PHE A 446 1.99 16.07 -6.88
CA PHE A 446 3.42 15.88 -6.67
C PHE A 446 3.77 16.18 -5.21
N GLY A 447 4.33 15.19 -4.50
CA GLY A 447 4.59 15.29 -3.07
C GLY A 447 5.81 16.16 -2.75
N SER A 448 5.82 16.84 -1.60
CA SER A 448 7.00 17.63 -1.17
C SER A 448 8.24 16.77 -0.88
N ASP A 449 8.04 15.48 -0.65
CA ASP A 449 9.06 14.47 -0.45
C ASP A 449 9.53 13.81 -1.76
N GLU A 450 8.84 14.00 -2.88
CA GLU A 450 9.03 13.25 -4.13
C GLU A 450 10.47 13.24 -4.62
N VAL A 451 11.08 14.41 -4.81
CA VAL A 451 12.48 14.52 -5.28
C VAL A 451 13.43 13.76 -4.36
N MET A 452 13.24 13.87 -3.04
CA MET A 452 14.10 13.21 -2.06
C MET A 452 13.87 11.70 -2.02
N ALA A 453 12.61 11.25 -2.05
CA ALA A 453 12.25 9.84 -2.02
C ALA A 453 12.73 9.13 -3.28
N VAL A 454 12.45 9.68 -4.47
CA VAL A 454 12.87 9.11 -5.75
C VAL A 454 14.40 9.02 -5.84
N GLN A 455 15.11 10.08 -5.44
CA GLN A 455 16.57 10.06 -5.44
C GLN A 455 17.15 9.07 -4.41
N LEU A 456 16.52 8.91 -3.24
CA LEU A 456 16.91 7.93 -2.23
C LEU A 456 16.80 6.51 -2.78
N ILE A 457 15.67 6.15 -3.39
CA ILE A 457 15.46 4.84 -4.01
C ILE A 457 16.45 4.61 -5.15
N LYS A 458 16.65 5.61 -6.02
CA LYS A 458 17.65 5.56 -7.09
C LYS A 458 19.05 5.26 -6.53
N ASN A 459 19.48 5.94 -5.47
CA ASN A 459 20.80 5.74 -4.88
C ASN A 459 20.99 4.30 -4.35
N PHE A 460 20.00 3.76 -3.63
CA PHE A 460 20.04 2.35 -3.18
C PHE A 460 19.98 1.37 -4.34
N SER A 461 19.16 1.66 -5.35
CA SER A 461 19.04 0.84 -6.56
C SER A 461 20.37 0.77 -7.29
N ILE A 462 21.06 1.89 -7.49
CA ILE A 462 22.38 1.96 -8.15
C ILE A 462 23.44 1.23 -7.32
N ALA A 463 23.44 1.40 -6.00
CA ALA A 463 24.40 0.76 -5.10
C ALA A 463 24.18 -0.76 -4.94
N SER A 464 23.00 -1.27 -5.30
CA SER A 464 22.70 -2.70 -5.23
C SER A 464 23.50 -3.52 -6.26
N ASN A 465 23.68 -4.81 -5.96
CA ASN A 465 24.31 -5.76 -6.87
C ASN A 465 23.35 -6.33 -7.93
N SER A 466 22.15 -5.74 -8.08
CA SER A 466 21.24 -6.11 -9.18
C SER A 466 21.91 -5.83 -10.53
N PRO A 467 21.76 -6.73 -11.53
CA PRO A 467 22.22 -6.46 -12.89
C PRO A 467 21.73 -5.10 -13.39
N LYS A 468 22.56 -4.36 -14.12
CA LYS A 468 22.24 -3.04 -14.68
C LYS A 468 22.30 -3.02 -16.21
N ASN A 469 22.22 -4.18 -16.83
CA ASN A 469 22.25 -4.34 -18.29
C ASN A 469 20.90 -4.05 -18.96
N TYR A 470 20.05 -3.23 -18.35
CA TYR A 470 18.79 -2.80 -18.95
C TYR A 470 19.05 -1.94 -20.18
N THR A 471 18.22 -2.10 -21.20
CA THR A 471 18.30 -1.33 -22.46
C THR A 471 18.30 0.18 -22.22
N PHE A 472 17.62 0.64 -21.17
CA PHE A 472 17.35 2.05 -20.90
C PHE A 472 18.03 2.63 -19.65
N TYR A 473 18.90 1.88 -18.98
CA TYR A 473 19.61 2.39 -17.81
C TYR A 473 20.60 3.50 -18.21
N GLN A 474 20.56 4.63 -17.49
CA GLN A 474 21.41 5.81 -17.72
C GLN A 474 21.36 6.32 -19.18
N LYS A 475 20.15 6.52 -19.68
CA LYS A 475 19.89 7.00 -21.05
C LYS A 475 19.18 8.36 -21.05
N PRO A 476 19.36 9.14 -22.13
CA PRO A 476 18.51 10.29 -22.42
C PRO A 476 17.03 9.90 -22.46
N PRO A 477 16.11 10.87 -22.39
CA PRO A 477 14.68 10.60 -22.45
C PRO A 477 14.29 9.81 -23.71
N VAL A 478 13.37 8.87 -23.52
CA VAL A 478 12.92 7.92 -24.55
C VAL A 478 11.49 8.27 -24.95
N PHE A 479 11.16 7.98 -26.22
CA PHE A 479 9.98 8.46 -26.93
C PHE A 479 10.00 9.97 -27.16
N ALA A 480 9.91 10.37 -28.43
CA ALA A 480 9.70 11.77 -28.76
C ALA A 480 8.40 12.26 -28.08
N PRO A 481 8.41 13.46 -27.48
CA PRO A 481 7.18 14.05 -26.97
C PRO A 481 6.18 14.20 -28.11
N ILE A 482 4.88 14.13 -27.83
CA ILE A 482 3.85 14.42 -28.83
C ILE A 482 3.24 15.77 -28.51
N LEU A 483 3.58 16.79 -29.28
CA LEU A 483 3.04 18.13 -29.13
C LEU A 483 1.60 18.14 -29.64
N PHE A 484 0.66 18.51 -28.76
CA PHE A 484 -0.76 18.59 -29.08
C PHE A 484 -1.11 19.92 -29.77
N ASP A 485 -2.32 20.00 -30.31
CA ASP A 485 -2.85 21.24 -30.84
C ASP A 485 -2.89 22.31 -29.72
N PRO A 486 -2.37 23.53 -29.94
CA PRO A 486 -2.23 24.50 -28.87
C PRO A 486 -3.57 25.16 -28.54
N VAL A 487 -3.75 25.49 -27.26
CA VAL A 487 -4.91 26.27 -26.82
C VAL A 487 -4.66 27.75 -27.09
N ILE A 488 -5.46 28.34 -27.98
CA ILE A 488 -5.30 29.74 -28.39
C ILE A 488 -6.27 30.64 -27.62
N LYS A 489 -5.72 31.65 -26.94
CA LYS A 489 -6.51 32.69 -26.28
C LYS A 489 -6.16 34.05 -26.85
N LYS A 490 -7.13 34.72 -27.48
CA LYS A 490 -6.97 36.11 -27.93
C LYS A 490 -6.88 37.03 -26.71
N LEU A 491 -5.81 37.83 -26.61
CA LEU A 491 -5.62 38.80 -25.53
C LEU A 491 -6.13 40.18 -25.92
N ASN A 492 -5.86 40.60 -27.17
CA ASN A 492 -6.38 41.82 -27.78
C ASN A 492 -6.43 41.65 -29.31
N ASN A 493 -6.66 42.73 -30.07
CA ASN A 493 -6.79 42.64 -31.54
C ASN A 493 -5.52 42.18 -32.28
N GLU A 494 -4.35 42.31 -31.66
CA GLU A 494 -3.06 42.02 -32.31
C GLU A 494 -2.26 40.93 -31.59
N THR A 495 -2.66 40.52 -30.39
CA THR A 495 -1.89 39.64 -29.50
C THR A 495 -2.72 38.44 -29.05
N PHE A 496 -2.09 37.27 -29.08
CA PHE A 496 -2.65 35.98 -28.69
C PHE A 496 -1.72 35.29 -27.71
N LYS A 497 -2.28 34.37 -26.94
CA LYS A 497 -1.56 33.43 -26.08
C LYS A 497 -1.70 32.04 -26.69
N VAL A 498 -0.57 31.39 -26.93
CA VAL A 498 -0.47 30.02 -27.45
C VAL A 498 -0.10 29.11 -26.28
N GLY A 499 -1.07 28.38 -25.74
CA GLY A 499 -0.86 27.40 -24.68
C GLY A 499 -0.39 26.07 -25.25
N LEU A 500 0.86 25.71 -24.97
CA LEU A 500 1.52 24.50 -25.44
C LEU A 500 1.40 23.38 -24.41
N ARG A 501 1.08 22.18 -24.89
CA ARG A 501 0.99 20.95 -24.09
C ARG A 501 1.44 19.77 -24.93
N TRP A 502 2.04 18.76 -24.31
CA TRP A 502 2.49 17.56 -25.00
C TRP A 502 2.29 16.31 -24.15
N ARG A 503 2.29 15.14 -24.80
CA ARG A 503 2.55 13.86 -24.12
C ARG A 503 4.03 13.81 -23.76
N GLY A 504 4.34 13.48 -22.51
CA GLY A 504 5.71 13.44 -22.01
C GLY A 504 6.61 12.39 -22.67
N SER A 505 7.90 12.51 -22.40
CA SER A 505 8.97 11.60 -22.79
C SER A 505 9.51 10.90 -21.56
N THR A 506 9.66 9.58 -21.64
CA THR A 506 10.05 8.77 -20.49
C THR A 506 11.44 9.15 -19.99
N GLY A 507 11.52 9.56 -18.72
CA GLY A 507 12.76 10.00 -18.09
C GLY A 507 13.16 11.43 -18.33
N ALA A 508 12.33 12.23 -18.99
CA ALA A 508 12.55 13.67 -19.06
C ALA A 508 12.38 14.28 -17.67
N GLN A 509 13.36 15.08 -17.26
CA GLN A 509 13.27 15.92 -16.06
C GLN A 509 12.74 17.30 -16.41
N SER A 510 13.02 17.74 -17.64
CA SER A 510 12.56 19.02 -18.17
C SER A 510 12.53 18.98 -19.70
N TYR A 511 12.02 20.05 -20.31
CA TYR A 511 11.88 20.18 -21.75
C TYR A 511 12.47 21.48 -22.24
N LYS A 512 13.10 21.36 -23.41
CA LYS A 512 13.46 22.46 -24.27
C LYS A 512 12.32 22.71 -25.26
N VAL A 513 11.78 23.92 -25.26
CA VAL A 513 10.76 24.39 -26.20
C VAL A 513 11.38 25.35 -27.18
N GLU A 514 11.24 25.08 -28.47
CA GLU A 514 11.80 25.90 -29.54
C GLU A 514 10.70 26.40 -30.47
N ARG A 515 10.88 27.61 -30.99
CA ARG A 515 9.98 28.27 -31.93
C ARG A 515 10.70 28.54 -33.25
N GLY A 516 10.04 28.19 -34.35
CA GLY A 516 10.52 28.43 -35.70
C GLY A 516 10.59 29.92 -36.03
N LEU A 517 11.61 30.30 -36.80
CA LEU A 517 11.71 31.59 -37.49
C LEU A 517 10.61 31.67 -38.56
N GLU A 518 10.11 32.87 -38.83
CA GLU A 518 9.12 33.08 -39.89
C GLU A 518 9.67 32.64 -41.27
N ASN A 519 8.84 32.01 -42.10
CA ASN A 519 9.14 31.60 -43.50
C ASN A 519 10.28 30.58 -43.68
N LEU A 520 10.05 29.35 -43.21
CA LEU A 520 10.99 28.22 -43.24
C LEU A 520 11.06 27.51 -44.61
N ASP A 521 11.69 28.10 -45.63
CA ASP A 521 11.81 27.46 -46.96
C ASP A 521 13.16 26.78 -47.24
N SER A 522 14.22 26.98 -46.44
CA SER A 522 15.60 26.58 -46.85
C SER A 522 16.34 25.58 -45.95
N ASP A 523 16.08 25.51 -44.65
CA ASP A 523 16.52 24.41 -43.76
C ASP A 523 15.74 24.44 -42.44
N PRO A 524 14.84 23.47 -42.17
CA PRO A 524 14.01 23.47 -40.97
C PRO A 524 14.78 23.16 -39.67
N THR A 525 16.06 22.76 -39.71
CA THR A 525 16.84 22.48 -38.49
C THR A 525 17.58 23.70 -37.95
N LEU A 526 18.08 24.58 -38.83
CA LEU A 526 18.77 25.84 -38.47
C LEU A 526 17.83 26.95 -38.04
N ALA A 527 16.53 26.73 -38.15
CA ALA A 527 15.55 27.80 -38.12
C ALA A 527 14.61 27.76 -36.91
N PHE A 528 14.92 26.96 -35.89
CA PHE A 528 14.23 27.02 -34.59
C PHE A 528 15.13 27.67 -33.55
N LEU A 529 14.59 28.65 -32.82
CA LEU A 529 15.27 29.30 -31.70
C LEU A 529 14.68 28.81 -30.38
N LEU A 530 15.52 28.76 -29.35
CA LEU A 530 15.08 28.47 -27.99
C LEU A 530 14.04 29.51 -27.54
N LEU A 531 12.84 29.03 -27.25
CA LEU A 531 11.77 29.83 -26.65
C LEU A 531 11.84 29.75 -25.13
N SER A 532 11.97 28.53 -24.59
CA SER A 532 12.12 28.28 -23.17
C SER A 532 12.91 27.00 -22.92
N GLY A 533 13.75 27.00 -21.89
CA GLY A 533 14.42 25.80 -21.39
C GLY A 533 13.94 25.46 -19.99
N ASN A 534 14.17 24.22 -19.55
CA ASN A 534 13.78 23.74 -18.23
C ASN A 534 12.26 23.80 -17.95
N VAL A 535 11.42 23.62 -18.98
CA VAL A 535 9.97 23.54 -18.79
C VAL A 535 9.62 22.18 -18.20
N SER A 536 8.79 22.14 -17.15
CA SER A 536 8.29 20.89 -16.57
C SER A 536 6.97 20.50 -17.22
N ASP A 537 6.75 19.21 -17.46
CA ASP A 537 5.43 18.66 -17.80
C ASP A 537 4.69 18.10 -16.58
N ALA A 538 5.30 18.10 -15.40
CA ALA A 538 4.66 17.80 -14.12
C ALA A 538 3.74 18.96 -13.68
N VAL A 539 2.60 19.09 -14.38
CA VAL A 539 1.60 20.15 -14.17
C VAL A 539 0.27 19.52 -13.81
N VAL A 540 -0.51 20.17 -12.95
CA VAL A 540 -1.81 19.67 -12.51
C VAL A 540 -2.81 19.65 -13.66
N GLY A 541 -3.35 18.47 -13.97
CA GLY A 541 -4.44 18.33 -14.92
C GLY A 541 -4.07 18.68 -16.38
N ASN A 542 -5.06 19.20 -17.10
CA ASN A 542 -5.01 19.39 -18.56
C ASN A 542 -4.45 20.75 -19.00
N GLU A 543 -3.70 21.44 -18.14
CA GLU A 543 -3.21 22.80 -18.39
C GLU A 543 -2.06 22.86 -19.42
N ALA A 544 -1.80 24.07 -19.92
CA ALA A 544 -0.64 24.32 -20.77
C ALA A 544 0.64 24.32 -19.90
N PHE A 545 1.69 23.66 -20.38
CA PHE A 545 2.98 23.62 -19.69
C PHE A 545 3.80 24.88 -19.94
N LEU A 546 3.61 25.49 -21.11
CA LEU A 546 4.19 26.78 -21.48
C LEU A 546 3.16 27.58 -22.25
N GLU A 547 3.11 28.88 -22.00
CA GLU A 547 2.30 29.80 -22.77
C GLU A 547 3.17 30.86 -23.46
N ASP A 548 3.04 30.96 -24.78
CA ASP A 548 3.78 31.93 -25.59
C ASP A 548 2.87 33.09 -26.02
N ALA A 549 3.26 34.32 -25.71
CA ALA A 549 2.53 35.51 -26.11
C ALA A 549 3.07 36.04 -27.44
N VAL A 550 2.24 36.00 -28.48
CA VAL A 550 2.64 36.30 -29.87
C VAL A 550 1.67 37.24 -30.55
N LYS A 551 2.09 37.84 -31.67
CA LYS A 551 1.22 38.67 -32.49
C LYS A 551 0.46 37.85 -33.53
N THR A 552 -0.40 38.47 -34.34
CA THR A 552 -0.91 37.87 -35.60
C THR A 552 0.27 37.39 -36.45
N GLY A 553 0.22 36.16 -36.94
CA GLY A 553 1.33 35.55 -37.66
C GLY A 553 1.25 34.02 -37.71
N GLN A 554 2.32 33.42 -38.23
CA GLN A 554 2.48 31.96 -38.28
C GLN A 554 3.65 31.54 -37.40
N TYR A 555 3.40 30.65 -36.44
CA TYR A 555 4.41 30.19 -35.47
C TYR A 555 4.46 28.67 -35.47
N SER A 556 5.66 28.11 -35.56
CA SER A 556 5.89 26.66 -35.48
C SER A 556 6.63 26.32 -34.21
N TYR A 557 6.24 25.25 -33.54
CA TYR A 557 6.78 24.83 -32.26
C TYR A 557 7.26 23.39 -32.31
N ARG A 558 8.34 23.10 -31.60
CA ARG A 558 8.80 21.74 -31.30
C ARG A 558 9.36 21.66 -29.89
N VAL A 559 9.28 20.48 -29.30
CA VAL A 559 9.75 20.24 -27.92
C VAL A 559 10.66 19.02 -27.87
N SER A 560 11.59 19.00 -26.92
CA SER A 560 12.47 17.85 -26.67
C SER A 560 12.69 17.70 -25.17
N GLY A 561 12.54 16.48 -24.66
CA GLY A 561 12.87 16.16 -23.27
C GLY A 561 14.37 16.15 -23.02
N GLU A 562 14.77 16.51 -21.81
CA GLU A 562 16.14 16.55 -21.32
C GLU A 562 16.23 15.89 -19.93
N ASN A 563 17.34 15.20 -19.67
CA ASN A 563 17.73 14.71 -18.35
C ASN A 563 19.26 14.75 -18.18
N GLU A 564 19.77 14.28 -17.05
CA GLU A 564 21.20 14.29 -16.74
C GLU A 564 22.07 13.49 -17.73
N TYR A 565 21.48 12.58 -18.52
CA TYR A 565 22.17 11.76 -19.52
C TYR A 565 22.10 12.34 -20.94
N GLY A 566 21.34 13.42 -21.14
CA GLY A 566 21.31 14.20 -22.38
C GLY A 566 19.91 14.54 -22.87
N GLN A 567 19.85 14.89 -24.16
CA GLN A 567 18.63 15.30 -24.84
C GLN A 567 18.00 14.13 -25.60
N GLY A 568 16.67 14.00 -25.52
CA GLY A 568 15.87 13.07 -26.31
C GLY A 568 15.62 13.54 -27.75
N SER A 569 14.74 12.83 -28.46
CA SER A 569 14.30 13.25 -29.80
C SER A 569 13.27 14.38 -29.73
N TYR A 570 13.26 15.24 -30.76
CA TYR A 570 12.25 16.27 -30.91
C TYR A 570 10.86 15.69 -31.22
N SER A 571 9.83 16.39 -30.77
CA SER A 571 8.43 16.14 -31.10
C SER A 571 8.11 16.34 -32.57
N ASN A 572 6.87 16.00 -32.94
CA ASN A 572 6.24 16.60 -34.12
C ASN A 572 6.28 18.14 -34.03
N ILE A 573 6.30 18.79 -35.20
CA ILE A 573 6.16 20.24 -35.31
C ILE A 573 4.69 20.58 -35.36
N VAL A 574 4.27 21.55 -34.55
CA VAL A 574 2.91 22.11 -34.56
C VAL A 574 2.97 23.55 -35.02
N THR A 575 2.17 23.91 -36.01
CA THR A 575 2.13 25.24 -36.59
C THR A 575 0.78 25.89 -36.34
N VAL A 576 0.79 27.09 -35.76
CA VAL A 576 -0.40 27.91 -35.49
C VAL A 576 -0.42 29.10 -36.45
N ARG A 577 -1.62 29.46 -36.93
CA ARG A 577 -1.88 30.65 -37.74
C ARG A 577 -2.94 31.49 -37.02
N LEU A 578 -2.60 32.74 -36.69
CA LEU A 578 -3.35 33.62 -35.78
C LEU A 578 -3.85 34.88 -36.46
#